data_AF-A0A6L2ZS63-F1
#
_entry.id   AF-A0A6L2ZS63-F1
#
_cell.length_a   1.000
_cell.length_b   1.000
_cell.length_c   1.000
_cell.angle_alpha   90.00
_cell.angle_beta   90.00
_cell.angle_gamma   90.00
#
_symmetry.space_group_name_H-M   'P 1'
#
loop_
_entity.id
_entity.type
_entity.pdbx_description
1 polymer ?
#
loop_
_entity_poly.entity_id
_entity_poly.type
_entity_poly.pdbx_seq_one_letter_code
_entity_poly.pdbx_strand_id
1 'polypeptide(L)'
;MNPHGTRNKNKSLTSIGYWLWLYLLTLLVCSPAAAIFSGKTGVIHGRPPMANGVLHVLAPDGTKLQDNAILSLSDSPAQFTLSNITRDISVSDKDGDAGLNSRIEDRRSTFIWQSEGKDLSEDEKSRSFNAMQAEGKKYTLIVETAVLASSSSGIPRDKWHRLSRTYQLRVTRTFITPNNMIITGSKINTDGSKTYRIKIIVTDEKGKPVADQNVRIRTTHQAALDPNGVIPRIKGQLSPLIVQNMKTNKKGIIIISVTNTKAVNSSVFAQLNNNSEQEKKLSFP
;
A
#
# COMPACT_ATOMS: atom_id res chain seq x y z
N MET A 1 -23.51 -113.18 61.23
CA MET A 1 -24.51 -114.22 60.95
C MET A 1 -24.81 -114.20 59.47
N ASN A 2 -24.78 -115.38 58.87
CA ASN A 2 -24.99 -115.67 57.46
C ASN A 2 -26.52 -115.60 57.12
N PRO A 3 -26.96 -115.84 55.88
CA PRO A 3 -27.56 -114.85 54.97
C PRO A 3 -29.01 -115.19 54.57
N HIS A 4 -29.69 -114.37 53.75
CA HIS A 4 -30.79 -114.76 52.84
C HIS A 4 -31.19 -113.51 52.03
N GLY A 5 -31.48 -113.52 50.73
CA GLY A 5 -31.57 -114.58 49.74
C GLY A 5 -32.02 -114.00 48.38
N THR A 6 -31.53 -114.62 47.30
CA THR A 6 -32.19 -114.88 45.99
C THR A 6 -32.86 -113.71 45.25
N ARG A 7 -32.28 -113.16 44.18
CA ARG A 7 -32.26 -113.64 42.77
C ARG A 7 -33.65 -113.86 42.16
N ASN A 8 -34.06 -112.99 41.23
CA ASN A 8 -34.71 -113.45 40.00
C ASN A 8 -34.34 -112.59 38.79
N LYS A 9 -34.21 -113.27 37.65
CA LYS A 9 -33.66 -112.83 36.38
C LYS A 9 -34.74 -112.12 35.56
N ASN A 10 -34.35 -111.15 34.72
CA ASN A 10 -34.87 -111.07 33.36
C ASN A 10 -33.79 -110.54 32.42
N LYS A 11 -33.56 -111.31 31.36
CA LYS A 11 -32.73 -110.95 30.21
C LYS A 11 -33.64 -110.23 29.21
N SER A 12 -33.22 -109.11 28.65
CA SER A 12 -33.43 -108.84 27.22
C SER A 12 -32.29 -107.97 26.69
N LEU A 13 -31.57 -108.56 25.73
CA LEU A 13 -30.74 -107.86 24.76
C LEU A 13 -31.64 -107.26 23.69
N THR A 14 -31.06 -106.35 22.89
CA THR A 14 -31.62 -105.59 21.76
C THR A 14 -32.12 -104.19 22.19
N SER A 15 -31.84 -103.09 21.51
CA SER A 15 -31.33 -102.90 20.15
C SER A 15 -30.69 -101.52 20.03
N ILE A 16 -29.48 -101.50 19.45
CA ILE A 16 -29.05 -100.62 18.36
C ILE A 16 -30.08 -99.51 18.03
N GLY A 17 -29.78 -98.28 18.44
CA GLY A 17 -30.68 -97.14 18.14
C GLY A 17 -30.26 -95.77 18.66
N TYR A 18 -29.01 -95.56 19.09
CA TYR A 18 -28.54 -94.27 19.63
C TYR A 18 -27.22 -93.80 18.99
N TRP A 19 -27.04 -94.07 17.70
CA TRP A 19 -25.95 -93.53 16.88
C TRP A 19 -26.46 -92.75 15.65
N LEU A 20 -27.76 -92.43 15.59
CA LEU A 20 -28.33 -91.56 14.55
C LEU A 20 -28.76 -90.18 15.03
N TRP A 21 -28.72 -89.91 16.34
CA TRP A 21 -29.06 -88.58 16.89
C TRP A 21 -27.86 -87.65 17.09
N LEU A 22 -26.63 -88.12 16.84
CA LEU A 22 -25.41 -87.31 16.84
C LEU A 22 -24.90 -86.94 15.44
N TYR A 23 -25.62 -87.32 14.38
CA TYR A 23 -25.36 -86.87 13.01
C TYR A 23 -26.26 -85.68 12.58
N LEU A 24 -27.22 -85.31 13.43
CA LEU A 24 -28.12 -84.17 13.21
C LEU A 24 -27.60 -82.85 13.83
N LEU A 25 -26.30 -82.78 14.19
CA LEU A 25 -25.69 -81.63 14.85
C LEU A 25 -24.35 -81.19 14.22
N THR A 26 -24.16 -81.32 12.90
CA THR A 26 -22.96 -80.74 12.24
C THR A 26 -23.19 -80.22 10.81
N LEU A 27 -24.44 -79.99 10.39
CA LEU A 27 -24.73 -79.21 9.19
C LEU A 27 -25.18 -77.80 9.58
N LEU A 28 -24.34 -77.13 10.37
CA LEU A 28 -24.32 -75.68 10.35
C LEU A 28 -23.82 -75.28 8.96
N VAL A 29 -24.75 -74.86 8.11
CA VAL A 29 -24.42 -74.20 6.84
C VAL A 29 -23.71 -72.90 7.19
N CYS A 30 -22.40 -72.98 7.41
CA CYS A 30 -21.53 -71.82 7.27
C CYS A 30 -21.43 -71.56 5.77
N SER A 31 -22.37 -70.78 5.23
CA SER A 31 -22.10 -70.06 3.98
C SER A 31 -20.78 -69.31 4.19
N PRO A 32 -19.78 -69.42 3.30
CA PRO A 32 -18.70 -68.45 3.34
C PRO A 32 -19.35 -67.09 3.14
N ALA A 33 -19.36 -66.27 4.19
CA ALA A 33 -19.57 -64.85 3.99
C ALA A 33 -18.39 -64.40 3.14
N ALA A 34 -18.59 -64.33 1.83
CA ALA A 34 -17.65 -63.69 0.94
C ALA A 34 -17.54 -62.25 1.43
N ALA A 35 -16.43 -61.92 2.08
CA ALA A 35 -16.12 -60.54 2.37
C ALA A 35 -16.02 -59.84 1.02
N ILE A 36 -17.03 -59.04 0.70
CA ILE A 36 -16.95 -58.12 -0.42
C ILE A 36 -15.87 -57.12 -0.01
N PHE A 37 -14.67 -57.26 -0.56
CA PHE A 37 -13.69 -56.18 -0.51
C PHE A 37 -14.39 -55.00 -1.17
N SER A 38 -14.64 -53.93 -0.41
CA SER A 38 -15.15 -52.71 -1.00
C SER A 38 -14.21 -52.37 -2.17
N GLY A 39 -14.78 -52.10 -3.34
CA GLY A 39 -13.98 -51.68 -4.50
C GLY A 39 -13.06 -50.53 -4.10
N LYS A 40 -11.96 -50.33 -4.85
CA LYS A 40 -10.95 -49.28 -4.59
C LYS A 40 -11.61 -48.03 -3.99
N THR A 41 -11.35 -47.75 -2.72
CA THR A 41 -11.74 -46.49 -2.13
C THR A 41 -11.05 -45.37 -2.92
N GLY A 42 -11.77 -44.29 -3.22
CA GLY A 42 -11.17 -43.12 -3.84
C GLY A 42 -9.97 -42.63 -3.03
N VAL A 43 -9.00 -41.98 -3.69
CA VAL A 43 -7.87 -41.36 -2.98
C VAL A 43 -8.41 -40.27 -2.07
N ILE A 44 -8.18 -40.39 -0.77
CA ILE A 44 -8.44 -39.30 0.18
C ILE A 44 -7.37 -38.25 -0.09
N HIS A 45 -7.78 -37.09 -0.60
CA HIS A 45 -6.90 -35.95 -0.78
C HIS A 45 -6.71 -35.21 0.55
N GLY A 46 -5.51 -34.65 0.72
CA GLY A 46 -5.18 -33.76 1.82
C GLY A 46 -5.75 -32.36 1.61
N ARG A 47 -5.19 -31.40 2.35
CA ARG A 47 -5.51 -29.98 2.35
C ARG A 47 -4.45 -29.27 1.54
N PRO A 48 -4.84 -28.25 0.75
CA PRO A 48 -3.86 -27.43 0.07
C PRO A 48 -3.09 -26.54 1.07
N PRO A 49 -1.88 -26.11 0.70
CA PRO A 49 -1.10 -25.20 1.52
C PRO A 49 -1.81 -23.85 1.74
N MET A 50 -1.54 -23.24 2.88
CA MET A 50 -2.04 -21.93 3.31
C MET A 50 -0.95 -20.86 3.18
N ALA A 51 -1.30 -19.66 2.72
CA ALA A 51 -0.41 -18.50 2.73
C ALA A 51 -1.01 -17.36 3.56
N ASN A 52 -0.20 -16.81 4.47
CA ASN A 52 -0.52 -15.64 5.28
C ASN A 52 0.71 -14.74 5.39
N GLY A 53 0.53 -13.43 5.48
CA GLY A 53 1.64 -12.51 5.68
C GLY A 53 1.35 -11.09 5.22
N VAL A 54 2.42 -10.35 4.97
CA VAL A 54 2.36 -8.91 4.70
C VAL A 54 2.79 -8.60 3.26
N LEU A 55 1.90 -7.96 2.51
CA LEU A 55 2.22 -7.39 1.20
C LEU A 55 3.03 -6.10 1.35
N HIS A 56 3.98 -5.82 0.45
CA HIS A 56 4.71 -4.54 0.45
C HIS A 56 4.41 -3.74 -0.80
N VAL A 57 4.18 -2.45 -0.62
CA VAL A 57 4.05 -1.49 -1.73
C VAL A 57 5.37 -0.77 -1.89
N LEU A 58 5.74 -0.45 -3.13
CA LEU A 58 6.87 0.41 -3.44
C LEU A 58 6.36 1.80 -3.82
N ALA A 59 6.99 2.81 -3.24
CA ALA A 59 6.81 4.20 -3.66
C ALA A 59 7.47 4.42 -5.03
N PRO A 60 7.16 5.55 -5.72
CA PRO A 60 7.70 5.82 -7.06
C PRO A 60 9.24 5.90 -7.13
N ASP A 61 9.90 6.16 -6.00
CA ASP A 61 11.35 6.14 -5.86
C ASP A 61 11.94 4.72 -5.68
N GLY A 62 11.10 3.68 -5.69
CA GLY A 62 11.46 2.27 -5.52
C GLY A 62 11.63 1.85 -4.05
N THR A 63 11.48 2.77 -3.09
CA THR A 63 11.57 2.44 -1.67
C THR A 63 10.30 1.76 -1.17
N LYS A 64 10.44 0.89 -0.16
CA LYS A 64 9.28 0.25 0.48
C LYS A 64 8.45 1.30 1.20
N LEU A 65 7.17 1.38 0.83
CA LEU A 65 6.19 2.24 1.47
C LEU A 65 5.97 1.80 2.93
N GLN A 66 6.04 2.76 3.83
CA GLN A 66 5.75 2.57 5.25
C GLN A 66 4.34 3.08 5.56
N ASP A 67 3.74 2.53 6.61
CA ASP A 67 2.51 3.11 7.15
C ASP A 67 2.81 4.50 7.74
N ASN A 68 1.87 5.43 7.63
CA ASN A 68 2.02 6.85 7.97
C ASN A 68 3.11 7.59 7.17
N ALA A 69 3.50 7.06 6.01
CA ALA A 69 4.49 7.70 5.16
C ALA A 69 4.01 9.06 4.64
N ILE A 70 4.99 9.95 4.46
CA ILE A 70 4.82 11.27 3.85
C ILE A 70 5.10 11.16 2.35
N LEU A 71 4.10 11.44 1.53
CA LEU A 71 4.18 11.38 0.08
C LEU A 71 4.71 12.69 -0.50
N SER A 72 5.50 12.59 -1.57
CA SER A 72 5.98 13.77 -2.31
C SER A 72 4.84 14.38 -3.13
N LEU A 73 4.86 15.70 -3.27
CA LEU A 73 3.92 16.41 -4.15
C LEU A 73 4.13 16.09 -5.64
N SER A 74 5.31 15.61 -6.01
CA SER A 74 5.62 15.18 -7.38
C SER A 74 4.99 13.85 -7.77
N ASP A 75 4.65 13.02 -6.79
CA ASP A 75 4.20 11.65 -7.01
C ASP A 75 2.73 11.62 -7.43
N SER A 76 2.32 10.56 -8.13
CA SER A 76 0.93 10.26 -8.40
C SER A 76 0.52 8.88 -7.85
N PRO A 77 -0.76 8.68 -7.48
CA PRO A 77 -1.26 7.39 -7.01
C PRO A 77 -0.96 6.21 -7.96
N ALA A 78 -1.00 6.43 -9.27
CA ALA A 78 -0.77 5.41 -10.29
C ALA A 78 0.70 4.93 -10.38
N GLN A 79 1.65 5.63 -9.76
CA GLN A 79 3.07 5.25 -9.80
C GLN A 79 3.45 4.23 -8.71
N PHE A 80 2.58 3.97 -7.74
CA PHE A 80 2.84 3.00 -6.68
C PHE A 80 2.66 1.59 -7.22
N THR A 81 3.55 0.68 -6.81
CA THR A 81 3.57 -0.69 -7.33
C THR A 81 3.63 -1.73 -6.23
N LEU A 82 3.21 -2.96 -6.52
CA LEU A 82 3.29 -4.06 -5.59
C LEU A 82 4.69 -4.67 -5.64
N SER A 83 5.30 -4.88 -4.48
CA SER A 83 6.57 -5.58 -4.38
C SER A 83 6.38 -7.08 -4.62
N ASN A 84 7.33 -7.70 -5.33
CA ASN A 84 7.40 -9.14 -5.52
C ASN A 84 8.06 -9.90 -4.34
N ILE A 85 8.39 -9.20 -3.25
CA ILE A 85 9.05 -9.79 -2.09
C ILE A 85 8.07 -10.70 -1.34
N THR A 86 8.42 -11.98 -1.21
CA THR A 86 7.63 -13.01 -0.52
C THR A 86 8.17 -13.40 0.85
N ARG A 87 9.32 -12.83 1.30
CA ARG A 87 9.95 -13.22 2.58
C ARG A 87 9.07 -13.00 3.82
N ASP A 88 8.14 -12.05 3.76
CA ASP A 88 7.19 -11.76 4.83
C ASP A 88 5.84 -12.47 4.62
N ILE A 89 5.80 -13.44 3.70
CA ILE A 89 4.69 -14.36 3.46
C ILE A 89 5.12 -15.72 3.98
N SER A 90 4.41 -16.18 5.01
CA SER A 90 4.52 -17.54 5.54
C SER A 90 3.61 -18.48 4.75
N VAL A 91 4.16 -19.63 4.34
CA VAL A 91 3.39 -20.73 3.78
C VAL A 91 3.43 -21.89 4.76
N SER A 92 2.27 -22.44 5.08
CA SER A 92 2.15 -23.60 5.96
C SER A 92 1.25 -24.66 5.34
N ASP A 93 1.51 -25.91 5.69
CA ASP A 93 0.64 -27.02 5.33
C ASP A 93 0.30 -27.82 6.60
N LYS A 94 -0.93 -28.35 6.65
CA LYS A 94 -1.43 -29.09 7.82
C LYS A 94 -1.15 -30.58 7.76
N ASP A 95 -0.83 -31.09 6.57
CA ASP A 95 -0.69 -32.52 6.31
C ASP A 95 0.79 -32.95 6.22
N GLY A 96 1.71 -31.98 6.39
CA GLY A 96 3.15 -32.20 6.46
C GLY A 96 3.83 -32.17 5.10
N ASP A 97 3.21 -31.54 4.10
CA ASP A 97 3.74 -31.47 2.75
C ASP A 97 5.07 -30.71 2.64
N ALA A 98 5.97 -31.23 1.80
CA ALA A 98 7.29 -30.69 1.57
C ALA A 98 7.33 -29.73 0.37
N GLY A 99 8.36 -28.88 0.33
CA GLY A 99 8.61 -27.95 -0.78
C GLY A 99 7.59 -26.83 -0.88
N LEU A 100 7.23 -26.24 0.28
CA LEU A 100 6.30 -25.13 0.34
C LEU A 100 6.89 -23.87 -0.32
N ASN A 101 6.11 -23.21 -1.17
CA ASN A 101 6.51 -21.98 -1.85
C ASN A 101 5.33 -21.02 -2.03
N SER A 102 5.63 -19.73 -2.20
CA SER A 102 4.65 -18.69 -2.50
C SER A 102 5.01 -17.87 -3.74
N ARG A 103 3.98 -17.44 -4.47
CA ARG A 103 4.11 -16.50 -5.59
C ARG A 103 3.00 -15.45 -5.52
N ILE A 104 3.39 -14.18 -5.52
CA ILE A 104 2.46 -13.05 -5.62
C ILE A 104 2.04 -12.89 -7.09
N GLU A 105 0.75 -12.68 -7.35
CA GLU A 105 0.22 -12.40 -8.68
C GLU A 105 -0.10 -10.92 -8.83
N ASP A 106 0.88 -10.18 -9.36
CA ASP A 106 0.80 -8.74 -9.59
C ASP A 106 -0.31 -8.34 -10.57
N ARG A 107 -0.59 -9.16 -11.60
CA ARG A 107 -1.66 -8.91 -12.59
C ARG A 107 -3.06 -8.90 -12.00
N ARG A 108 -3.24 -9.47 -10.81
CA ARG A 108 -4.51 -9.49 -10.06
C ARG A 108 -4.49 -8.53 -8.88
N SER A 109 -3.52 -7.62 -8.84
CA SER A 109 -3.44 -6.62 -7.78
C SER A 109 -4.40 -5.46 -8.04
N THR A 110 -5.05 -5.00 -6.98
CA THR A 110 -5.94 -3.84 -7.00
C THR A 110 -5.40 -2.80 -6.02
N PHE A 111 -5.29 -1.55 -6.49
CA PHE A 111 -4.90 -0.40 -5.69
C PHE A 111 -6.10 0.52 -5.52
N ILE A 112 -6.66 0.54 -4.32
CA ILE A 112 -7.80 1.38 -3.96
C ILE A 112 -7.27 2.57 -3.16
N TRP A 113 -7.28 3.73 -3.80
CA TRP A 113 -6.90 4.99 -3.17
C TRP A 113 -8.15 5.71 -2.70
N GLN A 114 -8.16 6.15 -1.45
CA GLN A 114 -9.27 6.89 -0.86
C GLN A 114 -8.81 8.21 -0.27
N SER A 115 -9.60 9.26 -0.51
CA SER A 115 -9.50 10.55 0.17
C SER A 115 -10.79 10.78 0.93
N GLU A 116 -10.70 11.02 2.24
CA GLU A 116 -11.87 11.25 3.11
C GLU A 116 -12.95 10.15 2.98
N GLY A 117 -12.51 8.90 2.80
CA GLY A 117 -13.39 7.73 2.65
C GLY A 117 -14.02 7.55 1.26
N LYS A 118 -13.67 8.39 0.27
CA LYS A 118 -14.13 8.26 -1.11
C LYS A 118 -13.01 7.77 -2.01
N ASP A 119 -13.32 6.78 -2.85
CA ASP A 119 -12.41 6.26 -3.85
C ASP A 119 -12.05 7.35 -4.88
N LEU A 120 -10.75 7.46 -5.19
CA LEU A 120 -10.28 8.32 -6.26
C LEU A 120 -10.68 7.75 -7.63
N SER A 121 -11.07 8.65 -8.53
CA SER A 121 -11.25 8.32 -9.95
C SER A 121 -9.91 8.00 -10.63
N GLU A 122 -9.96 7.31 -11.77
CA GLU A 122 -8.75 7.02 -12.57
C GLU A 122 -8.05 8.30 -13.05
N ASP A 123 -8.82 9.34 -13.38
CA ASP A 123 -8.28 10.66 -13.74
C ASP A 123 -7.51 11.28 -12.59
N GLU A 124 -8.00 11.17 -11.35
CA GLU A 124 -7.29 11.65 -10.16
C GLU A 124 -6.04 10.81 -9.89
N LYS A 125 -6.10 9.49 -10.05
CA LYS A 125 -4.95 8.60 -9.85
C LYS A 125 -3.79 8.89 -10.81
N SER A 126 -4.09 9.39 -12.01
CA SER A 126 -3.09 9.75 -13.02
C SER A 126 -2.37 11.08 -12.75
N ARG A 127 -2.95 11.95 -11.92
CA ARG A 127 -2.42 13.29 -11.62
C ARG A 127 -1.45 13.25 -10.44
N SER A 128 -0.46 14.14 -10.46
CA SER A 128 0.41 14.31 -9.28
C SER A 128 -0.37 14.92 -8.12
N PHE A 129 0.06 14.65 -6.90
CA PHE A 129 -0.52 15.23 -5.69
C PHE A 129 -0.47 16.77 -5.70
N ASN A 130 0.53 17.37 -6.36
CA ASN A 130 0.59 18.81 -6.59
C ASN A 130 -0.57 19.29 -7.49
N ALA A 131 -0.80 18.63 -8.63
CA ALA A 131 -1.88 19.00 -9.54
C ALA A 131 -3.27 18.82 -8.91
N MET A 132 -3.41 17.85 -7.99
CA MET A 132 -4.62 17.61 -7.21
C MET A 132 -4.81 18.59 -6.04
N GLN A 133 -3.86 19.51 -5.80
CA GLN A 133 -3.84 20.38 -4.63
C GLN A 133 -4.00 19.57 -3.33
N ALA A 134 -3.28 18.45 -3.27
CA ALA A 134 -3.42 17.47 -2.20
C ALA A 134 -2.51 17.76 -0.99
N GLU A 135 -1.86 18.93 -0.96
CA GLU A 135 -0.93 19.31 0.08
C GLU A 135 -1.51 19.15 1.50
N GLY A 136 -0.79 18.43 2.36
CA GLY A 136 -1.23 18.15 3.73
C GLY A 136 -2.45 17.23 3.86
N LYS A 137 -3.09 16.82 2.76
CA LYS A 137 -4.24 15.89 2.78
C LYS A 137 -3.79 14.47 3.15
N LYS A 138 -4.72 13.72 3.71
CA LYS A 138 -4.53 12.32 4.09
C LYS A 138 -5.19 11.40 3.06
N TYR A 139 -4.56 10.27 2.81
CA TYR A 139 -5.05 9.24 1.92
C TYR A 139 -4.98 7.87 2.60
N THR A 140 -5.96 7.02 2.29
CA THR A 140 -5.91 5.59 2.59
C THR A 140 -5.58 4.85 1.31
N LEU A 141 -4.56 4.00 1.32
CA LEU A 141 -4.26 3.09 0.23
C LEU A 141 -4.56 1.66 0.70
N ILE A 142 -5.48 0.97 0.03
CA ILE A 142 -5.76 -0.45 0.23
C ILE A 142 -5.22 -1.20 -0.98
N VAL A 143 -4.35 -2.19 -0.73
CA VAL A 143 -3.79 -3.05 -1.76
C VAL A 143 -4.24 -4.47 -1.52
N GLU A 144 -4.85 -5.06 -2.54
CA GLU A 144 -5.34 -6.43 -2.52
C GLU A 144 -4.67 -7.22 -3.64
N THR A 145 -4.28 -8.46 -3.37
CA THR A 145 -3.73 -9.34 -4.41
C THR A 145 -3.96 -10.80 -4.07
N ALA A 146 -3.76 -11.67 -5.05
CA ALA A 146 -3.75 -13.11 -4.88
C ALA A 146 -2.32 -13.61 -4.70
N VAL A 147 -2.14 -14.53 -3.75
CA VAL A 147 -0.89 -15.24 -3.50
C VAL A 147 -1.13 -16.73 -3.70
N LEU A 148 -0.37 -17.34 -4.59
CA LEU A 148 -0.40 -18.79 -4.81
C LEU A 148 0.48 -19.44 -3.74
N ALA A 149 -0.13 -20.20 -2.84
CA ALA A 149 0.58 -21.15 -1.99
C ALA A 149 0.71 -22.46 -2.74
N SER A 150 1.89 -23.08 -2.73
CA SER A 150 2.15 -24.34 -3.44
C SER A 150 3.02 -25.28 -2.61
N SER A 151 2.92 -26.58 -2.87
CA SER A 151 3.73 -27.66 -2.30
C SER A 151 4.20 -28.61 -3.40
N SER A 152 5.28 -29.35 -3.12
CA SER A 152 5.86 -30.31 -4.06
C SER A 152 5.31 -31.74 -3.89
N SER A 153 4.80 -32.08 -2.71
CA SER A 153 4.28 -33.42 -2.37
C SER A 153 2.76 -33.50 -2.25
N GLY A 154 2.09 -32.38 -2.02
CA GLY A 154 0.67 -32.35 -1.65
C GLY A 154 -0.29 -32.71 -2.75
N ILE A 155 -1.47 -33.18 -2.37
CA ILE A 155 -2.63 -33.26 -3.25
C ILE A 155 -3.85 -32.78 -2.44
N PRO A 156 -4.38 -31.57 -2.69
CA PRO A 156 -4.01 -30.63 -3.76
C PRO A 156 -2.66 -29.94 -3.56
N ARG A 157 -1.95 -29.66 -4.67
CA ARG A 157 -0.60 -29.04 -4.65
C ARG A 157 -0.60 -27.56 -4.36
N ASP A 158 -1.67 -26.85 -4.67
CA ASP A 158 -1.69 -25.40 -4.59
C ASP A 158 -3.08 -24.83 -4.27
N LYS A 159 -3.07 -23.57 -3.83
CA LYS A 159 -4.27 -22.77 -3.62
C LYS A 159 -3.95 -21.28 -3.65
N TRP A 160 -4.84 -20.51 -4.27
CA TRP A 160 -4.83 -19.06 -4.21
C TRP A 160 -5.41 -18.55 -2.89
N HIS A 161 -4.71 -17.61 -2.27
CA HIS A 161 -5.13 -16.87 -1.08
C HIS A 161 -5.19 -15.39 -1.39
N ARG A 162 -6.24 -14.70 -0.93
CA ARG A 162 -6.29 -13.24 -1.05
C ARG A 162 -5.68 -12.61 0.19
N LEU A 163 -4.71 -11.73 -0.03
CA LEU A 163 -4.14 -10.89 1.01
C LEU A 163 -4.50 -9.43 0.74
N SER A 164 -4.68 -8.67 1.81
CA SER A 164 -4.98 -7.23 1.76
C SER A 164 -4.08 -6.49 2.74
N ARG A 165 -3.69 -5.28 2.38
CA ARG A 165 -2.96 -4.36 3.27
C ARG A 165 -3.43 -2.94 3.08
N THR A 166 -3.62 -2.25 4.20
CA THR A 166 -4.00 -0.85 4.24
C THR A 166 -2.84 0.01 4.74
N TYR A 167 -2.65 1.16 4.11
CA TYR A 167 -1.72 2.20 4.51
C TYR A 167 -2.47 3.51 4.77
N GLN A 168 -2.12 4.18 5.86
CA GLN A 168 -2.48 5.56 6.12
C GLN A 168 -1.35 6.45 5.64
N LEU A 169 -1.64 7.44 4.79
CA LEU A 169 -0.63 8.25 4.12
C LEU A 169 -1.00 9.73 4.25
N ARG A 170 0.01 10.59 4.19
CA ARG A 170 -0.20 12.04 4.13
C ARG A 170 0.69 12.67 3.08
N VAL A 171 0.16 13.61 2.32
CA VAL A 171 0.97 14.39 1.38
C VAL A 171 1.75 15.46 2.13
N THR A 172 2.98 15.72 1.68
CA THR A 172 3.84 16.69 2.33
C THR A 172 3.26 18.11 2.33
N ARG A 173 3.77 18.95 3.24
CA ARG A 173 3.50 20.38 3.30
C ARG A 173 4.71 21.16 2.80
N THR A 174 4.45 22.30 2.20
CA THR A 174 5.44 23.21 1.63
C THR A 174 5.57 24.45 2.47
N PHE A 175 6.77 25.02 2.45
CA PHE A 175 7.13 26.17 3.25
C PHE A 175 8.03 27.09 2.44
N ILE A 176 7.84 28.38 2.66
CA ILE A 176 8.91 29.35 2.44
C ILE A 176 9.45 29.63 3.85
N THR A 177 10.68 29.21 4.13
CA THR A 177 11.31 29.51 5.43
C THR A 177 11.89 30.93 5.41
N PRO A 178 12.17 31.56 6.57
CA PRO A 178 12.76 32.91 6.61
C PRO A 178 14.06 33.05 5.81
N ASN A 179 14.84 31.96 5.72
CA ASN A 179 16.10 31.92 4.97
C ASN A 179 15.92 31.62 3.48
N ASN A 180 14.71 31.28 3.04
CA ASN A 180 14.40 30.93 1.66
C ASN A 180 13.96 32.13 0.80
N MET A 181 13.98 33.34 1.33
CA MET A 181 13.77 34.57 0.57
C MET A 181 15.03 35.42 0.63
N ILE A 182 15.84 35.39 -0.44
CA ILE A 182 17.23 35.86 -0.44
C ILE A 182 17.41 36.97 -1.48
N ILE A 183 18.02 38.08 -1.09
CA ILE A 183 18.48 39.11 -2.03
C ILE A 183 19.78 38.59 -2.65
N THR A 184 19.76 38.40 -3.97
CA THR A 184 20.89 37.86 -4.74
C THR A 184 21.69 38.92 -5.48
N GLY A 185 21.16 40.13 -5.55
CA GLY A 185 21.82 41.27 -6.15
C GLY A 185 20.97 42.52 -6.07
N SER A 186 21.61 43.65 -6.28
CA SER A 186 20.95 44.94 -6.46
C SER A 186 21.68 45.75 -7.52
N LYS A 187 20.95 46.60 -8.24
CA LYS A 187 21.52 47.57 -9.16
C LYS A 187 20.82 48.91 -9.04
N ILE A 188 21.53 49.99 -9.35
CA ILE A 188 20.94 51.29 -9.64
C ILE A 188 20.79 51.37 -11.15
N ASN A 189 19.59 51.73 -11.63
CA ASN A 189 19.30 51.92 -13.03
C ASN A 189 19.69 53.34 -13.47
N THR A 190 19.78 53.55 -14.77
CA THR A 190 20.15 54.84 -15.36
C THR A 190 19.15 55.95 -15.08
N ASP A 191 17.91 55.61 -14.71
CA ASP A 191 16.86 56.56 -14.29
C ASP A 191 16.86 56.84 -12.77
N GLY A 192 17.89 56.42 -12.06
CA GLY A 192 18.04 56.61 -10.61
C GLY A 192 17.23 55.62 -9.77
N SER A 193 16.38 54.79 -10.36
CA SER A 193 15.65 53.75 -9.62
C SER A 193 16.57 52.63 -9.16
N LYS A 194 16.29 52.02 -8.01
CA LYS A 194 17.03 50.83 -7.53
C LYS A 194 16.20 49.58 -7.79
N THR A 195 16.87 48.52 -8.25
CA THR A 195 16.28 47.20 -8.46
C THR A 195 16.97 46.17 -7.57
N TYR A 196 16.18 45.35 -6.88
CA TYR A 196 16.63 44.16 -6.16
C TYR A 196 16.26 42.89 -6.91
N ARG A 197 17.20 41.92 -6.98
CA ARG A 197 16.93 40.57 -7.47
C ARG A 197 16.74 39.62 -6.30
N ILE A 198 15.58 39.01 -6.18
CA ILE A 198 15.22 38.15 -5.05
C ILE A 198 15.03 36.72 -5.54
N LYS A 199 15.66 35.78 -4.85
CA LYS A 199 15.46 34.33 -5.00
C LYS A 199 14.53 33.85 -3.89
N ILE A 200 13.44 33.20 -4.28
CA ILE A 200 12.47 32.56 -3.38
C ILE A 200 12.61 31.04 -3.57
N ILE A 201 12.70 30.30 -2.47
CA ILE A 201 12.86 28.84 -2.47
C ILE A 201 11.68 28.22 -1.72
N VAL A 202 10.95 27.32 -2.37
CA VAL A 202 9.89 26.54 -1.72
C VAL A 202 10.43 25.16 -1.40
N THR A 203 10.32 24.76 -0.15
CA THR A 203 10.77 23.46 0.34
C THR A 203 9.63 22.68 0.97
N ASP A 204 9.75 21.35 1.00
CA ASP A 204 8.86 20.48 1.75
C ASP A 204 9.19 20.48 3.25
N GLU A 205 8.46 19.69 4.04
CA GLU A 205 8.69 19.55 5.49
C GLU A 205 10.03 18.87 5.85
N LYS A 206 10.73 18.31 4.87
CA LYS A 206 12.07 17.72 5.00
C LYS A 206 13.17 18.64 4.46
N GLY A 207 12.82 19.87 4.05
CA GLY A 207 13.75 20.84 3.50
C GLY A 207 14.14 20.60 2.03
N LYS A 208 13.51 19.64 1.33
CA LYS A 208 13.78 19.39 -0.08
C LYS A 208 13.04 20.39 -0.96
N PRO A 209 13.65 20.90 -2.06
CA PRO A 209 12.98 21.83 -2.95
C PRO A 209 11.77 21.21 -3.67
N VAL A 210 10.69 21.96 -3.83
CA VAL A 210 9.44 21.48 -4.44
C VAL A 210 9.12 22.24 -5.73
N ALA A 211 9.06 21.51 -6.84
CA ALA A 211 8.74 22.05 -8.16
C ALA A 211 7.24 22.32 -8.35
N ASP A 212 6.94 23.16 -9.34
CA ASP A 212 5.58 23.49 -9.80
C ASP A 212 4.64 24.02 -8.70
N GLN A 213 5.19 24.60 -7.65
CA GLN A 213 4.43 25.21 -6.56
C GLN A 213 3.96 26.60 -6.96
N ASN A 214 2.67 26.86 -6.77
CA ASN A 214 2.09 28.18 -7.00
C ASN A 214 2.43 29.11 -5.83
N VAL A 215 3.06 30.23 -6.15
CA VAL A 215 3.40 31.29 -5.21
C VAL A 215 2.72 32.58 -5.66
N ARG A 216 1.98 33.20 -4.74
CA ARG A 216 1.47 34.56 -4.87
C ARG A 216 2.54 35.51 -4.35
N ILE A 217 2.84 36.55 -5.12
CA ILE A 217 3.83 37.56 -4.74
C ILE A 217 3.16 38.93 -4.72
N ARG A 218 3.39 39.69 -3.63
CA ARG A 218 2.88 41.06 -3.47
C ARG A 218 4.00 41.98 -3.00
N THR A 219 3.97 43.23 -3.46
CA THR A 219 4.89 44.29 -3.02
C THR A 219 4.15 45.41 -2.30
N THR A 220 4.85 46.20 -1.48
CA THR A 220 4.29 47.41 -0.84
C THR A 220 4.91 48.68 -1.39
N HIS A 221 4.32 49.84 -1.04
CA HIS A 221 4.86 51.17 -1.37
C HIS A 221 5.18 51.34 -2.86
N GLN A 222 4.27 50.84 -3.72
CA GLN A 222 4.34 51.06 -5.17
C GLN A 222 5.60 50.46 -5.82
N ALA A 223 6.28 49.48 -5.20
CA ALA A 223 7.41 48.83 -5.85
C ALA A 223 6.93 47.95 -7.02
N ALA A 224 7.46 48.18 -8.22
CA ALA A 224 7.18 47.39 -9.41
C ALA A 224 7.79 45.99 -9.26
N LEU A 225 7.02 44.97 -9.62
CA LEU A 225 7.44 43.58 -9.63
C LEU A 225 7.57 43.10 -11.08
N ASP A 226 8.72 42.51 -11.39
CA ASP A 226 9.01 41.87 -12.67
C ASP A 226 9.23 40.37 -12.43
N PRO A 227 8.24 39.52 -12.78
CA PRO A 227 8.26 38.09 -12.50
C PRO A 227 9.20 37.30 -13.42
N ASN A 228 9.63 37.88 -14.54
CA ASN A 228 10.49 37.21 -15.53
C ASN A 228 11.92 37.77 -15.54
N GLY A 229 12.19 38.83 -14.77
CA GLY A 229 13.41 39.62 -14.93
C GLY A 229 13.49 40.32 -16.30
N VAL A 230 12.35 40.46 -16.99
CA VAL A 230 12.20 41.19 -18.26
C VAL A 230 11.25 42.35 -18.00
N ILE A 231 11.82 43.54 -17.80
CA ILE A 231 11.11 44.77 -17.41
C ILE A 231 10.13 45.19 -18.52
N PRO A 232 8.79 45.13 -18.37
CA PRO A 232 7.89 45.94 -19.18
C PRO A 232 7.77 47.28 -18.46
N ARG A 233 8.48 48.29 -18.95
CA ARG A 233 8.34 49.69 -18.49
C ARG A 233 6.89 50.12 -18.71
N ILE A 234 6.09 50.23 -17.65
CA ILE A 234 4.92 51.11 -17.65
C ILE A 234 5.31 52.35 -16.85
N LYS A 235 5.75 53.39 -17.57
CA LYS A 235 5.84 54.74 -17.01
C LYS A 235 4.43 55.12 -16.51
N GLY A 236 4.30 55.41 -15.22
CA GLY A 236 3.14 56.15 -14.69
C GLY A 236 2.12 55.36 -13.86
N GLN A 237 2.25 54.05 -13.66
CA GLN A 237 1.33 53.32 -12.79
C GLN A 237 2.06 52.31 -11.90
N LEU A 238 2.52 52.81 -10.76
CA LEU A 238 3.11 51.99 -9.71
C LEU A 238 2.06 51.78 -8.61
N SER A 239 1.23 50.75 -8.76
CA SER A 239 0.39 50.23 -7.68
C SER A 239 1.09 49.02 -7.04
N PRO A 240 0.78 48.64 -5.79
CA PRO A 240 1.15 47.33 -5.26
C PRO A 240 0.82 46.26 -6.29
N LEU A 241 1.84 45.58 -6.84
CA LEU A 241 1.61 44.58 -7.87
C LEU A 241 1.43 43.23 -7.18
N ILE A 242 0.30 42.59 -7.45
CA ILE A 242 0.03 41.21 -7.03
C ILE A 242 0.19 40.34 -8.26
N VAL A 243 1.19 39.46 -8.26
CA VAL A 243 1.30 38.40 -9.26
C VAL A 243 0.80 37.12 -8.62
N GLN A 244 -0.19 36.50 -9.27
CA GLN A 244 -0.76 35.23 -8.83
C GLN A 244 -0.12 34.08 -9.59
N ASN A 245 -0.07 32.91 -8.95
CA ASN A 245 0.26 31.63 -9.57
C ASN A 245 1.65 31.58 -10.26
N MET A 246 2.67 32.23 -9.67
CA MET A 246 4.04 32.00 -10.13
C MET A 246 4.47 30.60 -9.73
N LYS A 247 4.92 29.80 -10.71
CA LYS A 247 5.35 28.43 -10.46
C LYS A 247 6.84 28.34 -10.15
N THR A 248 7.20 27.54 -9.15
CA THR A 248 8.59 27.17 -8.91
C THR A 248 9.12 26.28 -10.04
N ASN A 249 10.40 26.44 -10.38
CA ASN A 249 11.06 25.56 -11.33
C ASN A 249 11.38 24.17 -10.71
N LYS A 250 12.03 23.29 -11.47
CA LYS A 250 12.46 21.94 -11.01
C LYS A 250 13.33 21.94 -9.74
N LYS A 251 13.94 23.07 -9.38
CA LYS A 251 14.75 23.25 -8.16
C LYS A 251 13.99 23.95 -7.04
N GLY A 252 12.66 24.11 -7.15
CA GLY A 252 11.84 24.80 -6.16
C GLY A 252 12.06 26.30 -6.10
N ILE A 253 12.64 26.91 -7.15
CA ILE A 253 13.07 28.31 -7.13
C ILE A 253 12.17 29.19 -8.00
N ILE A 254 11.88 30.39 -7.49
CA ILE A 254 11.39 31.55 -8.23
C ILE A 254 12.42 32.67 -8.12
N ILE A 255 12.65 33.40 -9.21
CA ILE A 255 13.50 34.60 -9.22
C ILE A 255 12.64 35.76 -9.69
N ILE A 256 12.62 36.84 -8.91
CA ILE A 256 11.91 38.08 -9.23
C ILE A 256 12.86 39.27 -9.18
N SER A 257 12.47 40.34 -9.88
CA SER A 257 13.09 41.64 -9.72
C SER A 257 12.08 42.64 -9.17
N VAL A 258 12.50 43.45 -8.18
CA VAL A 258 11.64 44.46 -7.55
C VAL A 258 12.31 45.83 -7.66
N THR A 259 11.62 46.78 -8.26
CA THR A 259 12.16 48.11 -8.57
C THR A 259 11.31 49.20 -7.92
N ASN A 260 11.94 50.22 -7.35
CA ASN A 260 11.24 51.42 -6.89
C ASN A 260 11.98 52.67 -7.35
N THR A 261 11.22 53.69 -7.72
CA THR A 261 11.70 55.03 -8.12
C THR A 261 11.69 56.01 -6.94
N LYS A 262 11.09 55.64 -5.80
CA LYS A 262 10.99 56.46 -4.60
C LYS A 262 11.90 55.91 -3.50
N ALA A 263 12.55 56.82 -2.77
CA ALA A 263 13.28 56.50 -1.55
C ALA A 263 12.30 56.07 -0.44
N VAL A 264 12.19 54.77 -0.20
CA VAL A 264 11.22 54.20 0.74
C VAL A 264 11.64 52.80 1.20
N ASN A 265 11.30 52.45 2.44
CA ASN A 265 11.36 51.05 2.88
C ASN A 265 10.12 50.32 2.38
N SER A 266 10.33 49.28 1.57
CA SER A 266 9.26 48.46 0.99
C SER A 266 9.45 47.01 1.38
N SER A 267 8.42 46.20 1.18
CA SER A 267 8.40 44.79 1.51
C SER A 267 7.87 43.99 0.34
N VAL A 268 8.44 42.81 0.15
CA VAL A 268 7.97 41.79 -0.78
C VAL A 268 7.46 40.63 0.04
N PHE A 269 6.27 40.16 -0.24
CA PHE A 269 5.72 38.97 0.39
C PHE A 269 5.53 37.87 -0.64
N ALA A 270 5.88 36.66 -0.26
CA ALA A 270 5.67 35.45 -1.03
C ALA A 270 4.78 34.50 -0.23
N GLN A 271 3.66 34.10 -0.80
CA GLN A 271 2.62 33.30 -0.15
C GLN A 271 2.32 32.03 -0.96
N LEU A 272 2.23 30.89 -0.28
CA LEU A 272 1.82 29.60 -0.83
C LEU A 272 0.31 29.38 -0.65
N ASN A 273 -0.25 28.40 -1.37
CA ASN A 273 -1.67 28.05 -1.29
C ASN A 273 -2.11 27.57 0.11
N ASN A 274 -1.18 27.02 0.88
CA ASN A 274 -1.41 26.61 2.27
C ASN A 274 -1.34 27.76 3.29
N ASN A 275 -1.32 29.02 2.81
CA ASN A 275 -1.16 30.25 3.58
C ASN A 275 0.21 30.45 4.25
N SER A 276 1.21 29.61 3.98
CA SER A 276 2.59 29.91 4.36
C SER A 276 3.05 31.18 3.62
N GLU A 277 3.38 32.22 4.38
CA GLU A 277 3.84 33.51 3.85
C GLU A 277 5.21 33.86 4.44
N GLN A 278 6.06 34.50 3.65
CA GLN A 278 7.28 35.15 4.11
C GLN A 278 7.39 36.57 3.57
N GLU A 279 8.02 37.43 4.37
CA GLU A 279 8.31 38.81 4.04
C GLU A 279 9.82 39.03 3.85
N LYS A 280 10.19 39.80 2.83
CA LYS A 280 11.52 40.40 2.69
C LYS A 280 11.44 41.91 2.63
N LYS A 281 12.06 42.56 3.61
CA LYS A 281 12.22 44.02 3.63
C LYS A 281 13.32 44.47 2.68
N LEU A 282 13.05 45.57 1.98
CA LEU A 282 13.92 46.22 0.99
C LEU A 282 14.05 47.70 1.34
N SER A 283 15.25 48.26 1.16
CA SER A 283 15.51 49.68 1.39
C SER A 283 15.92 50.37 0.10
N PHE A 284 15.01 51.19 -0.44
CA PHE A 284 15.27 51.99 -1.63
C PHE A 284 15.79 53.37 -1.19
N PRO A 285 17.01 53.75 -1.61
CA PRO A 285 17.61 55.05 -1.30
C PRO A 285 16.96 56.18 -2.11
#